data_AF-A0A7V2RUN5-F1
#
_entry.id   AF-A0A7V2RUN5-F1
#
_cell.length_a   1.000
_cell.length_b   1.000
_cell.length_c   1.000
_cell.angle_alpha   90.00
_cell.angle_beta   90.00
_cell.angle_gamma   90.00
#
_symmetry.space_group_name_H-M   'P 1'
#
loop_
_entity.id
_entity.type
_entity.pdbx_description
1 polymer ?
#
loop_
_entity_poly.entity_id
_entity_poly.type
_entity_poly.pdbx_seq_one_letter_code
_entity_poly.pdbx_strand_id
1 'polypeptide(L)'
;FDGELAVELRDRDGRPITDAEVTARFVRPTSEGNDFSLALAPAGEGRYRARFTLPLTGLWDIHVDATRGADRFVRNRRVFLR
;
A
#
# COMPACT_ATOMS: atom_id res chain seq x y z
N PHE A 1 14.68 2.97 -8.44
CA PHE A 1 13.83 4.13 -8.75
C PHE A 1 13.06 4.47 -7.49
N ASP A 2 13.20 5.68 -6.97
CA ASP A 2 12.55 6.04 -5.71
C ASP A 2 11.10 6.45 -5.96
N GLY A 3 10.22 6.03 -5.06
CA GLY A 3 8.80 6.29 -5.11
C GLY A 3 8.19 6.43 -3.72
N GLU A 4 6.94 6.89 -3.71
CA GLU A 4 6.13 6.95 -2.50
C GLU A 4 4.75 6.34 -2.78
N LEU A 5 4.28 5.52 -1.85
CA LEU A 5 2.91 5.02 -1.84
C LEU A 5 2.14 5.78 -0.77
N ALA A 6 0.98 6.32 -1.13
CA ALA A 6 0.04 6.92 -0.22
C ALA A 6 -1.31 6.18 -0.29
N VAL A 7 -1.87 5.85 0.86
CA VAL A 7 -3.20 5.25 1.02
C VAL A 7 -4.02 6.16 1.92
N GLU A 8 -5.24 6.49 1.51
CA GLU A 8 -6.19 7.26 2.31
C GLU A 8 -7.33 6.33 2.74
N LEU A 9 -7.56 6.23 4.04
CA LEU A 9 -8.63 5.43 4.64
C LEU A 9 -9.69 6.33 5.25
N ARG A 10 -10.94 6.09 4.86
CA ARG A 10 -12.12 6.77 5.39
C ARG A 10 -13.20 5.74 5.72
N ASP A 11 -13.97 6.02 6.76
CA ASP A 11 -15.17 5.25 7.08
C ASP A 11 -16.32 5.60 6.12
N ARG A 12 -17.48 4.96 6.34
CA ARG A 12 -18.69 5.17 5.52
C ARG A 12 -19.23 6.60 5.53
N ASP A 13 -18.93 7.36 6.58
CA ASP A 13 -19.36 8.74 6.77
C ASP A 13 -18.29 9.73 6.28
N GLY A 14 -17.20 9.22 5.69
CA GLY A 14 -16.07 10.01 5.20
C GLY A 14 -15.10 10.45 6.29
N ARG A 15 -15.23 9.98 7.53
CA ARG A 15 -14.29 10.34 8.60
C ARG A 15 -12.97 9.60 8.39
N PRO A 16 -11.81 10.26 8.60
CA PRO A 16 -10.52 9.63 8.46
C PRO A 16 -10.35 8.49 9.47
N ILE A 17 -9.85 7.35 9.01
CA ILE A 17 -9.47 6.23 9.88
C ILE A 17 -7.98 6.39 10.22
N THR A 18 -7.64 6.58 11.48
CA THR A 18 -6.28 6.90 11.93
C THR A 18 -5.62 5.82 12.78
N ASP A 19 -6.36 4.76 13.10
CA ASP A 19 -6.01 3.68 14.01
C ASP A 19 -5.88 2.32 13.30
N ALA A 20 -5.73 2.33 11.98
CA ALA A 20 -5.41 1.14 11.19
C ALA A 20 -3.90 0.89 11.11
N GLU A 21 -3.53 -0.38 11.04
CA GLU A 21 -2.23 -0.83 10.53
C GLU A 21 -2.35 -1.04 9.03
N VAL A 22 -1.43 -0.49 8.24
CA VAL A 22 -1.49 -0.55 6.78
C VAL A 22 -0.19 -1.11 6.22
N THR A 23 -0.31 -2.18 5.43
CA THR A 23 0.81 -2.75 4.68
C THR A 23 0.50 -2.78 3.19
N ALA A 24 1.55 -2.76 2.37
CA ALA A 24 1.44 -2.94 0.94
C ALA A 24 2.48 -3.95 0.45
N ARG A 25 2.03 -4.99 -0.26
CA ARG A 25 2.90 -5.94 -0.94
C ARG A 25 2.93 -5.64 -2.43
N PHE A 26 4.12 -5.49 -2.98
CA PHE A 26 4.39 -5.33 -4.40
C PHE A 26 4.78 -6.68 -4.97
N VAL A 27 4.01 -7.17 -5.93
CA VAL A 27 4.18 -8.49 -6.55
C VAL A 27 4.42 -8.33 -8.04
N ARG A 28 5.40 -9.06 -8.56
CA ARG A 28 5.67 -9.09 -10.00
C ARG A 28 4.78 -10.12 -10.68
N PRO A 29 3.97 -9.74 -11.70
CA PRO A 29 3.10 -10.67 -12.39
C PRO A 29 3.85 -11.62 -13.34
N THR A 30 5.06 -11.24 -13.78
CA THR A 30 5.79 -11.93 -14.86
C THR A 30 7.05 -12.65 -14.41
N SER A 31 7.49 -12.50 -13.15
CA SER A 31 8.75 -13.09 -12.68
C SER A 31 8.84 -13.04 -11.15
N GLU A 32 9.09 -14.18 -10.51
CA GLU A 32 9.26 -14.28 -9.07
C GLU A 32 10.58 -13.64 -8.57
N GLY A 33 10.71 -13.47 -7.25
CA GLY A 33 11.98 -13.14 -6.58
C GLY A 33 12.30 -11.66 -6.39
N ASN A 34 11.44 -10.73 -6.80
CA ASN A 34 11.62 -9.29 -6.58
C ASN A 34 10.45 -8.64 -5.84
N ASP A 35 9.57 -9.45 -5.26
CA ASP A 35 8.47 -8.97 -4.43
C ASP A 35 9.02 -8.29 -3.17
N PHE A 36 8.33 -7.26 -2.72
CA PHE A 36 8.67 -6.59 -1.46
C PHE A 36 7.43 -6.07 -0.75
N SER A 37 7.54 -5.87 0.56
CA SER A 37 6.45 -5.37 1.40
C SER A 37 6.87 -4.09 2.10
N LEU A 38 5.91 -3.18 2.28
CA LEU A 38 6.06 -1.93 3.00
C LEU A 38 5.05 -1.88 4.14
N ALA A 39 5.50 -1.45 5.32
CA ALA A 39 4.60 -0.91 6.33
C ALA A 39 4.42 0.59 6.06
N LEU A 40 3.18 1.07 6.03
CA LEU A 40 2.87 2.47 5.78
C LEU A 40 2.65 3.18 7.11
N ALA A 41 3.41 4.24 7.35
CA ALA A 41 3.31 5.03 8.57
C ALA A 41 2.13 6.01 8.48
N PRO A 42 1.42 6.27 9.59
CA PRO A 42 0.42 7.33 9.65
C PRO A 42 1.03 8.69 9.26
N ALA A 43 0.33 9.42 8.40
CA ALA A 43 0.72 10.73 7.87
C ALA A 43 -0.35 11.82 8.13
N GLY A 44 -1.29 11.56 9.04
CA GLY A 44 -2.39 12.46 9.40
C GLY A 44 -3.60 12.35 8.48
N GLU A 45 -4.77 12.76 8.99
CA GLU A 45 -6.04 12.80 8.22
C GLU A 45 -6.41 11.48 7.53
N GLY A 46 -6.11 10.35 8.16
CA GLY A 46 -6.38 9.01 7.63
C GLY A 46 -5.48 8.61 6.46
N ARG A 47 -4.38 9.33 6.23
CA ARG A 47 -3.37 9.00 5.24
C ARG A 47 -2.26 8.16 5.85
N TYR A 48 -1.79 7.20 5.07
CA TYR A 48 -0.69 6.30 5.39
C TYR A 48 0.32 6.35 4.25
N ARG A 49 1.61 6.47 4.56
CA ARG A 49 2.66 6.66 3.55
C ARG A 49 3.88 5.78 3.81
N ALA A 50 4.51 5.33 2.73
CA ALA A 50 5.83 4.71 2.74
C ALA A 50 6.61 5.12 1.50
N ARG A 51 7.89 5.44 1.70
CA ARG A 51 8.86 5.57 0.61
C ARG A 51 9.46 4.20 0.30
N PHE A 52 9.79 3.97 -0.95
CA PHE A 52 10.42 2.74 -1.40
C PHE A 52 11.35 3.01 -2.57
N THR A 53 12.33 2.12 -2.74
CA THR A 53 13.16 2.05 -3.94
C THR A 53 12.73 0.81 -4.71
N LEU A 54 12.23 1.00 -5.93
CA LEU A 54 11.89 -0.10 -6.81
C LEU A 54 13.14 -0.87 -7.21
N PRO A 55 13.17 -2.20 -7.00
CA PRO A 55 14.26 -3.02 -7.46
C PRO A 55 14.32 -3.06 -8.99
N LEU A 56 13.15 -2.99 -9.66
CA LEU A 56 13.02 -3.07 -11.10
C LEU A 56 11.81 -2.27 -11.59
N THR A 57 11.89 -1.71 -12.80
CA THR A 57 10.76 -1.08 -13.49
C THR A 57 9.85 -2.14 -14.10
N GLY A 58 8.63 -1.74 -14.45
CA GLY A 58 7.68 -2.58 -15.17
C GLY A 58 6.33 -2.68 -14.48
N LEU A 59 5.64 -3.80 -14.74
CA LEU A 59 4.32 -4.08 -14.21
C LEU A 59 4.41 -4.66 -12.79
N TRP A 60 3.57 -4.16 -11.90
CA TRP A 60 3.47 -4.57 -10.50
C TRP A 60 2.01 -4.70 -10.10
N ASP A 61 1.69 -5.74 -9.34
CA ASP A 61 0.44 -5.85 -8.58
C ASP A 61 0.70 -5.39 -7.15
N ILE A 62 -0.03 -4.36 -6.71
CA ILE A 62 0.08 -3.81 -5.36
C ILE A 62 -1.11 -4.31 -4.56
N HIS A 63 -0.84 -5.10 -3.52
CA HIS A 63 -1.80 -5.58 -2.55
C HIS A 63 -1.71 -4.75 -1.29
N VAL A 64 -2.67 -3.85 -1.08
CA VAL A 64 -2.81 -3.09 0.17
C VAL A 64 -3.69 -3.89 1.12
N ASP A 65 -3.22 -4.03 2.35
CA ASP A 65 -3.94 -4.64 3.47
C ASP A 65 -4.00 -3.63 4.61
N ALA A 66 -5.21 -3.30 5.06
CA ALA A 66 -5.46 -2.42 6.18
C ALA A 66 -6.27 -3.17 7.24
N THR A 67 -5.74 -3.25 8.45
CA THR A 67 -6.38 -3.89 9.60
C THR A 67 -6.67 -2.87 10.69
N ARG A 68 -7.87 -2.93 11.27
CA ARG A 68 -8.29 -2.11 12.40
C ARG A 68 -9.11 -2.95 13.37
N GLY A 69 -8.49 -3.42 14.44
CA GLY A 69 -9.13 -4.40 15.33
C GLY A 69 -9.51 -5.67 14.57
N ALA A 70 -10.80 -5.98 14.51
CA ALA A 70 -11.33 -7.12 13.74
C ALA A 70 -11.66 -6.77 12.27
N ASP A 71 -11.68 -5.48 11.92
CA ASP A 71 -11.94 -5.06 10.54
C ASP A 71 -10.69 -5.27 9.69
N ARG A 72 -10.89 -5.78 8.47
CA ARG A 72 -9.85 -5.90 7.45
C ARG A 72 -10.35 -5.41 6.11
N PHE A 73 -9.57 -4.58 5.46
CA PHE A 73 -9.80 -4.10 4.11
C PHE A 73 -8.62 -4.47 3.22
N VAL A 74 -8.90 -5.08 2.07
CA VAL A 74 -7.88 -5.46 1.08
C VAL A 74 -8.19 -4.84 -0.26
N ARG A 75 -7.14 -4.33 -0.92
CA ARG A 75 -7.22 -3.74 -2.26
C ARG A 75 -6.06 -4.23 -3.11
N ASN A 76 -6.39 -4.78 -4.28
CA ASN A 76 -5.41 -5.09 -5.31
C ASN A 76 -5.45 -4.04 -6.43
N ARG A 77 -4.29 -3.55 -6.86
CA ARG A 77 -4.15 -2.69 -8.03
C ARG A 77 -2.92 -3.06 -8.85
N ARG A 78 -3.13 -3.32 -10.13
CA ARG A 78 -2.06 -3.42 -11.13
C ARG A 78 -1.64 -2.03 -11.61
N VAL A 79 -0.33 -1.77 -11.61
CA VAL A 79 0.28 -0.50 -12.05
C VAL A 79 1.55 -0.75 -12.83
N PHE A 80 1.90 0.17 -13.73
CA PHE A 80 3.22 0.21 -14.36
C PHE A 80 4.06 1.30 -13.67
N LEU A 81 5.24 0.93 -13.17
CA LEU A 81 6.16 1.82 -12.48
C LEU A 81 7.48 1.92 -13.24
N ARG A 82 8.05 3.11 -13.35
CA ARG A 82 9.25 3.40 -14.13
C ARG A 82 10.10 4.48 -13.49
#